data_AF-A0A966GHE8-F1
#
_entry.id   AF-A0A966GHE8-F1
#
_cell.length_a   1.000
_cell.length_b   1.000
_cell.length_c   1.000
_cell.angle_alpha   90.00
_cell.angle_beta   90.00
_cell.angle_gamma   90.00
#
_symmetry.space_group_name_H-M   'P 1'
#
loop_
_entity.id
_entity.type
_entity.pdbx_description
1 polymer ?
#
loop_
_entity_poly.entity_id
_entity_poly.type
_entity_poly.pdbx_seq_one_letter_code
_entity_poly.pdbx_strand_id
1 'polypeptide(L)' 'ACVVERLPKTRSGKILRATMGKIADGQDFKMPATIDDPAILDEIRAALQPLGYARG' A
#
# COMPACT_ATOMS: atom_id res chain seq x y z
N ALA A 1 -12.14 5.20 8.30
CA ALA A 1 -11.65 5.47 6.94
C ALA A 1 -10.36 6.28 7.05
N CYS A 2 -9.38 6.05 6.18
CA CYS A 2 -8.12 6.80 6.12
C CYS A 2 -8.08 7.58 4.81
N VAL A 3 -7.69 8.86 4.87
CA VAL A 3 -7.53 9.70 3.68
C VAL A 3 -6.08 9.64 3.25
N VAL A 4 -5.85 9.36 1.97
CA VAL A 4 -4.53 9.32 1.34
C VAL A 4 -4.59 10.08 0.02
N GLU A 5 -3.47 10.65 -0.40
CA GLU A 5 -3.39 11.44 -1.64
C GLU A 5 -3.67 10.59 -2.88
N ARG A 6 -3.18 9.35 -2.89
CA ARG A 6 -3.31 8.41 -4.00
C ARG A 6 -3.31 6.96 -3.52
N LEU A 7 -3.87 6.07 -4.35
CA LEU A 7 -3.89 4.63 -4.11
C LEU A 7 -2.87 3.92 -5.01
N PRO A 8 -2.22 2.85 -4.52
CA PRO A 8 -1.25 2.10 -5.30
C PRO A 8 -1.96 1.38 -6.44
N LYS A 9 -1.48 1.58 -7.67
CA LYS A 9 -2.10 1.01 -8.87
C LYS A 9 -1.07 0.30 -9.73
N THR A 10 -1.55 -0.56 -10.62
CA THR A 10 -0.74 -1.05 -11.74
C THR A 10 -0.65 0.03 -12.82
N ARG A 11 0.28 -0.12 -13.77
CA ARG A 11 0.38 0.72 -14.99
C ARG A 11 -0.90 0.77 -15.83
N SER A 12 -1.81 -0.19 -15.63
CA SER A 12 -3.15 -0.24 -16.26
C SER A 12 -4.27 0.36 -15.39
N GLY A 13 -3.93 0.93 -14.24
CA GLY A 13 -4.86 1.59 -13.32
C GLY A 13 -5.56 0.69 -12.32
N LYS A 14 -5.27 -0.62 -12.28
CA LYS A 14 -5.88 -1.53 -11.30
C LYS A 14 -5.32 -1.27 -9.90
N ILE A 15 -6.20 -1.07 -8.92
CA ILE A 15 -5.79 -0.84 -7.52
C ILE A 15 -5.25 -2.12 -6.88
N LEU A 16 -4.09 -2.03 -6.24
CA LEU A 16 -3.39 -3.13 -5.58
C LEU A 16 -3.93 -3.42 -4.17
N ARG A 17 -5.24 -3.70 -4.05
CA ARG A 17 -5.91 -3.90 -2.74
C ARG A 17 -5.32 -5.04 -1.90
N ALA A 18 -4.92 -6.14 -2.55
CA ALA A 18 -4.31 -7.27 -1.84
C ALA A 18 -2.96 -6.88 -1.20
N THR A 19 -2.15 -6.07 -1.89
CA THR A 19 -0.89 -5.54 -1.35
C THR A 19 -1.15 -4.59 -0.19
N MET A 20 -2.16 -3.72 -0.30
CA MET A 20 -2.56 -2.84 0.82
C MET A 20 -2.98 -3.62 2.07
N GLY A 21 -3.72 -4.72 1.90
CA GLY A 21 -4.09 -5.61 3.03
C GLY A 21 -2.85 -6.17 3.72
N LYS A 22 -1.89 -6.71 2.95
CA LYS A 22 -0.63 -7.20 3.51
C LYS A 22 0.18 -6.12 4.24
N ILE A 23 0.24 -4.91 3.70
CA ILE A 23 0.87 -3.76 4.36
C ILE A 23 0.19 -3.48 5.69
N ALA A 24 -1.14 -3.40 5.72
CA ALA A 24 -1.90 -3.15 6.95
C ALA A 24 -1.67 -4.23 8.01
N ASP A 25 -1.57 -5.49 7.60
CA ASP A 25 -1.32 -6.63 8.47
C ASP A 25 0.17 -6.78 8.87
N GLY A 26 1.08 -5.96 8.31
CA GLY A 26 2.52 -6.08 8.53
C GLY A 26 3.12 -7.38 7.96
N GLN A 27 2.48 -7.97 6.96
CA GLN A 27 2.93 -9.20 6.32
C GLN A 27 3.91 -8.92 5.18
N ASP A 28 4.84 -9.85 4.98
CA ASP A 28 5.71 -9.84 3.81
C ASP A 28 4.93 -9.87 2.51
N PHE A 29 5.32 -9.01 1.58
CA PHE A 29 4.77 -9.00 0.22
C PHE A 29 5.90 -8.79 -0.78
N LYS A 30 5.71 -9.35 -1.97
CA LYS A 30 6.56 -9.04 -3.12
C LYS A 30 6.01 -7.80 -3.81
N MET A 31 6.88 -6.82 -4.04
CA MET A 31 6.53 -5.65 -4.83
C MET A 31 6.09 -6.08 -6.25
N PRO A 32 4.87 -5.75 -6.70
CA PRO A 32 4.42 -6.11 -8.03
C PRO A 32 5.24 -5.39 -9.10
N ALA A 33 5.79 -6.12 -10.07
CA ALA A 33 6.58 -5.52 -11.15
C ALA A 33 5.79 -4.55 -12.05
N THR A 34 4.45 -4.66 -12.03
CA THR A 34 3.54 -3.82 -12.82
C THR A 34 3.02 -2.60 -12.08
N ILE A 35 3.52 -2.31 -10.86
CA ILE A 35 3.17 -1.09 -10.12
C ILE A 35 3.57 0.15 -10.93
N ASP A 36 2.76 1.20 -10.81
CA ASP A 36 3.03 2.50 -11.43
C ASP A 36 4.16 3.25 -10.70
N ASP A 37 4.01 3.42 -9.39
CA ASP A 37 4.94 4.11 -8.52
C ASP A 37 5.12 3.31 -7.20
N PRO A 38 6.30 2.68 -7.00
CA PRO A 38 6.64 1.97 -5.78
C PRO A 38 6.51 2.80 -4.50
N ALA A 39 6.77 4.11 -4.56
CA ALA A 39 6.81 4.98 -3.38
C ALA A 39 5.44 5.08 -2.68
N ILE A 40 4.34 4.86 -3.43
CA ILE A 40 2.99 4.85 -2.88
C ILE A 40 2.83 3.77 -1.80
N LEU A 41 3.54 2.64 -1.89
CA LEU A 41 3.43 1.59 -0.88
C LEU A 41 3.96 2.06 0.49
N ASP A 42 5.03 2.87 0.49
CA ASP A 42 5.59 3.48 1.69
C ASP A 42 4.69 4.59 2.23
N GLU A 43 4.09 5.40 1.35
CA GLU A 43 3.08 6.42 1.72
C GLU A 43 1.87 5.76 2.42
N ILE A 44 1.35 4.66 1.87
CA ILE A 44 0.25 3.90 2.47
C ILE A 44 0.67 3.32 3.81
N ARG A 45 1.88 2.76 3.93
CA ARG A 45 2.42 2.26 5.20
C ARG A 45 2.45 3.38 6.25
N ALA A 46 2.99 4.54 5.90
CA ALA A 46 3.07 5.70 6.79
C ALA A 46 1.69 6.22 7.21
N ALA A 47 0.70 6.21 6.31
CA ALA A 47 -0.68 6.61 6.63
C ALA A 47 -1.38 5.61 7.58
N LEU A 48 -0.99 4.33 7.55
CA LEU A 48 -1.57 3.27 8.36
C LEU A 48 -0.97 3.18 9.77
N GLN A 49 0.30 3.56 9.95
CA GLN A 49 1.00 3.49 11.24
C GLN A 49 0.30 4.28 12.38
N PRO A 50 -0.12 5.54 12.20
CA PRO A 50 -0.84 6.30 13.22
C PRO A 50 -2.19 5.67 13.63
N LEU A 51 -2.77 4.85 12.76
CA LEU A 51 -4.03 4.14 13.02
C LEU A 51 -3.81 2.79 13.73
N GLY A 52 -2.56 2.45 14.02
CA GLY A 52 -2.19 1.21 14.71
C GLY A 52 -2.02 -0.01 13.80
N TYR A 53 -2.00 0.17 12.47
CA TYR A 53 -1.72 -0.88 11.48
C TYR A 53 -0.27 -0.81 10.98
N ALA A 54 0.14 -1.74 10.12
CA ALA A 54 1.44 -1.75 9.45
C ALA A 54 2.65 -1.65 10.42
N ARG A 55 2.59 -2.40 11.52
CA ARG A 55 3.57 -2.41 12.61
C ARG A 55 4.80 -3.31 12.35
N GLY A 56 4.86 -3.97 11.19
CA GLY A 56 5.95 -4.86 10.78
C GLY A 56 7.12 -4.12 10.15
#